data_AF-A0A531AG53-F1
#
_entry.id   AF-A0A531AG53-F1
#
_cell.length_a   1.000
_cell.length_b   1.000
_cell.length_c   1.000
_cell.angle_alpha   90.00
_cell.angle_beta   90.00
_cell.angle_gamma   90.00
#
_symmetry.space_group_name_H-M   'P 1'
#
loop_
_entity.id
_entity.type
_entity.pdbx_description
1 polymer ?
#
loop_
_entity_poly.entity_id
_entity_poly.type
_entity_poly.pdbx_seq_one_letter_code
_entity_poly.pdbx_strand_id
1 'polypeptide(L)' 'MEALILDEGLNREAAIERVANANPSGRIGTAEELAELVGFIVSDRARYLNGTTIVIDGGSSRFVK' A
#
# COMPACT_ATOMS: atom_id res chain seq x y z
N MET A 1 10.22 -5.59 -4.50
CA MET A 1 10.98 -4.57 -5.25
C MET A 1 12.47 -4.83 -5.18
N GLU A 2 13.05 -5.04 -4.00
CA GLU A 2 14.48 -5.40 -3.88
C GLU A 2 14.81 -6.72 -4.61
N ALA A 3 14.00 -7.76 -4.43
CA ALA A 3 14.11 -9.01 -5.21
C ALA A 3 13.96 -8.81 -6.73
N LEU A 4 13.12 -7.86 -7.18
CA LEU A 4 12.97 -7.55 -8.61
C LEU A 4 14.26 -6.94 -9.19
N ILE A 5 14.96 -6.13 -8.38
CA ILE A 5 16.20 -5.47 -8.79
C ILE A 5 17.37 -6.45 -8.75
N LEU A 6 17.47 -7.26 -7.68
CA LEU A 6 18.61 -8.14 -7.44
C LEU A 6 18.50 -9.48 -8.19
N ASP A 7 17.31 -10.07 -8.24
CA ASP A 7 17.13 -11.43 -8.76
C ASP A 7 16.69 -11.42 -10.24
N GLU A 8 15.82 -10.46 -10.62
CA GLU A 8 15.34 -10.32 -12.01
C GLU A 8 16.17 -9.30 -12.82
N GLY A 9 17.14 -8.61 -12.21
CA GLY A 9 18.03 -7.66 -12.88
C GLY A 9 17.34 -6.39 -13.40
N LEU A 10 16.14 -6.07 -12.89
CA LEU A 10 15.41 -4.87 -13.28
C LEU A 10 16.10 -3.63 -12.72
N ASN A 11 16.13 -2.55 -13.51
CA ASN A 11 16.46 -1.24 -12.95
C ASN A 11 15.33 -0.75 -12.03
N ARG A 12 15.60 0.31 -11.27
CA ARG A 12 14.69 0.82 -10.25
C ARG A 12 13.34 1.24 -10.84
N GLU A 13 13.37 1.90 -11.99
CA GLU A 13 12.19 2.41 -12.69
C GLU A 13 11.28 1.27 -13.12
N ALA A 14 11.84 0.24 -13.78
CA ALA A 14 11.09 -0.92 -14.24
C ALA A 14 10.54 -1.76 -13.06
N ALA A 15 11.28 -1.84 -11.95
CA ALA A 15 10.81 -2.51 -10.74
C ALA A 15 9.61 -1.76 -10.12
N ILE A 16 9.63 -0.42 -10.10
CA ILE A 16 8.52 0.42 -9.63
C ILE A 16 7.29 0.21 -10.51
N GLU A 17 7.46 0.28 -11.83
CA GLU A 17 6.38 0.10 -12.79
C GLU A 17 5.74 -1.29 -12.65
N ARG A 18 6.55 -2.33 -12.47
CA ARG A 18 6.05 -3.70 -12.28
C ARG A 18 5.23 -3.84 -11.00
N VAL A 19 5.67 -3.25 -9.89
CA VAL A 19 4.90 -3.23 -8.63
C VAL A 19 3.60 -2.44 -8.79
N ALA A 20 3.66 -1.27 -9.42
CA ALA A 20 2.48 -0.43 -9.68
C ALA A 20 1.43 -1.17 -10.52
N ASN A 21 1.85 -1.83 -11.60
CA ASN A 21 0.96 -2.58 -12.50
C ASN A 21 0.36 -3.83 -11.85
N ALA A 22 1.06 -4.43 -10.87
CA ALA A 22 0.53 -5.56 -10.10
C ALA A 22 -0.49 -5.15 -9.03
N ASN A 23 -0.48 -3.88 -8.60
CA ASN A 23 -1.44 -3.33 -7.66
C ASN A 23 -2.78 -3.09 -8.38
N PRO A 24 -3.94 -3.54 -7.86
CA PRO A 24 -5.24 -3.27 -8.50
C PRO A 24 -5.58 -1.80 -8.70
N SER A 25 -5.03 -0.91 -7.86
CA SER A 25 -5.14 0.55 -8.05
C SER A 25 -4.24 1.09 -9.17
N GLY A 26 -3.40 0.26 -9.79
CA GLY A 26 -2.50 0.61 -10.89
C GLY A 26 -1.34 1.53 -10.49
N ARG A 27 -1.10 1.72 -9.19
CA ARG A 27 -0.08 2.62 -8.66
C ARG A 27 0.40 2.19 -7.28
N ILE A 28 1.54 2.74 -6.87
CA ILE A 28 2.01 2.71 -5.49
C ILE A 28 1.32 3.84 -4.72
N GLY A 29 0.85 3.53 -3.50
CA GLY A 29 0.26 4.54 -2.59
C GLY A 29 1.30 5.58 -2.15
N THR A 30 0.85 6.77 -1.77
CA THR A 30 1.73 7.83 -1.26
C THR A 30 1.77 7.84 0.27
N ALA A 31 2.78 8.51 0.83
CA ALA A 31 2.90 8.68 2.28
C ALA A 31 1.74 9.52 2.84
N GLU A 32 1.25 10.48 2.07
CA GLU A 32 0.14 11.35 2.42
C GLU A 32 -1.16 10.56 2.58
N GLU A 33 -1.42 9.58 1.71
CA GLU A 33 -2.61 8.72 1.83
C GLU A 33 -2.59 7.87 3.11
N LEU A 34 -1.42 7.38 3.49
CA LEU A 34 -1.24 6.72 4.79
C LEU A 34 -1.45 7.72 5.93
N ALA A 35 -0.91 8.93 5.82
CA ALA A 35 -1.05 9.97 6.83
C ALA A 35 -2.50 10.39 7.04
N GLU A 36 -3.31 10.47 5.98
CA GLU A 36 -4.76 10.74 6.07
C GLU A 36 -5.49 9.66 6.87
N LEU A 37 -5.18 8.38 6.62
CA LEU A 37 -5.75 7.28 7.41
C LEU A 37 -5.33 7.37 8.88
N VAL A 38 -4.04 7.61 9.14
CA VAL A 38 -3.52 7.80 10.50
C VAL A 38 -4.22 8.98 11.17
N GLY A 39 -4.36 10.10 10.47
CA GLY A 39 -5.05 11.31 10.92
C GLY A 39 -6.50 11.02 11.32
N PHE A 40 -7.22 10.23 10.53
CA PHE A 40 -8.56 9.75 10.89
C PHE A 40 -8.54 8.90 12.17
N ILE A 41 -7.64 7.91 12.24
CA ILE A 41 -7.55 6.95 13.36
C ILE A 41 -7.23 7.66 14.68
N VAL A 42 -6.32 8.64 14.68
CA VAL A 42 -5.96 9.38 15.90
C VAL A 42 -6.98 10.47 16.26
N SER A 43 -7.95 10.73 15.38
CA SER A 43 -8.96 11.74 15.62
C SER A 43 -10.10 11.26 16.51
N ASP A 44 -10.83 12.25 17.01
CA ASP A 44 -12.11 12.13 17.71
C ASP A 44 -13.21 11.39 16.94
N ARG A 45 -13.02 11.10 15.65
CA ARG A 45 -13.98 10.37 14.83
C ARG A 45 -13.85 8.85 14.98
N ALA A 46 -12.72 8.36 15.47
CA ALA A 46 -12.41 6.94 15.58
C ALA A 46 -12.47 6.39 17.02
N ARG A 47 -13.15 7.08 17.95
CA ARG A 47 -13.11 6.77 19.41
C ARG A 47 -13.51 5.34 19.81
N TYR A 48 -14.25 4.63 18.97
CA TYR A 48 -14.67 3.25 19.23
C TYR A 48 -13.98 2.23 18.30
N LEU A 49 -13.03 2.68 17.48
CA LEU A 49 -12.21 1.82 16.63
C LEU A 49 -11.03 1.30 17.47
N ASN A 50 -11.03 0.01 17.79
CA ASN A 50 -9.96 -0.66 18.50
C ASN A 50 -9.86 -2.13 18.07
N GLY A 51 -8.73 -2.79 18.39
CA GLY A 51 -8.55 -4.23 18.20
C GLY A 51 -8.57 -4.70 16.74
N THR A 52 -8.35 -3.82 15.78
CA THR A 52 -8.44 -4.14 14.35
C THR A 52 -7.17 -3.76 13.59
N THR A 53 -6.93 -4.43 12.47
CA THR A 53 -5.90 -4.09 11.48
C THR A 53 -6.60 -3.54 10.25
N ILE A 54 -6.21 -2.32 9.82
CA ILE A 54 -6.74 -1.70 8.61
C ILE A 54 -5.69 -1.81 7.51
N VAL A 55 -6.03 -2.48 6.41
CA VAL A 55 -5.14 -2.61 5.24
C VAL A 55 -5.38 -1.44 4.30
N ILE A 56 -4.31 -0.73 3.95
CA ILE A 56 -4.28 0.36 2.96
C ILE A 56 -3.18 0.09 1.92
N ASP A 57 -3.47 -0.79 0.96
CA ASP A 57 -2.47 -1.32 0.04
C ASP A 57 -2.87 -1.23 -1.44
N GLY A 58 -3.93 -0.47 -1.74
CA GLY A 58 -4.49 -0.36 -3.09
C GLY A 58 -5.13 -1.66 -3.63
N GLY A 59 -5.35 -2.66 -2.78
CA GLY A 59 -5.89 -3.98 -3.15
C GLY A 59 -4.82 -5.05 -3.41
N SER A 60 -3.54 -4.75 -3.16
CA SER A 60 -2.42 -5.67 -3.42
C SER A 60 -2.58 -7.03 -2.73
N SER A 61 -3.15 -7.05 -1.53
CA SER A 61 -3.34 -8.26 -0.73
C SER A 61 -4.49 -9.15 -1.20
N ARG A 62 -5.27 -8.73 -2.23
CA ARG A 62 -6.45 -9.45 -2.78
C ARG A 62 -7.22 -10.21 -1.70
N PHE A 63 -8.03 -9.51 -0.90
CA PHE A 63 -9.07 -10.15 -0.09
C PHE A 63 -10.23 -10.60 -1.00
N VAL A 64 -9.98 -11.59 -1.85
CA VAL A 64 -11.06 -12.37 -2.47
C VAL A 64 -11.43 -13.42 -1.44
N LYS A 65 -12.65 -13.33 -0.92
CA LYS A 65 -13.26 -14.43 -0.17
C LYS A 65 -13.61 -15.56 -1.13
#